data_AF-A0A8J7G9W0-F1
#
_entry.id   AF-A0A8J7G9W0-F1
#
_cell.length_a   1.000
_cell.length_b   1.000
_cell.length_c   1.000
_cell.angle_alpha   90.00
_cell.angle_beta   90.00
_cell.angle_gamma   90.00
#
_symmetry.space_group_name_H-M   'P 1'
#
loop_
_entity.id
_entity.type
_entity.pdbx_description
1 polymer ?
#
loop_
_entity_poly.entity_id
_entity_poly.type
_entity_poly.pdbx_seq_one_letter_code
_entity_poly.pdbx_strand_id
1 'polypeptide(L)'
;MLRTWIIEHLGPDTDPDWNPATLAADTLAAFTFDLDQAGALSQGWHERPIEQIRELRDHKNLTAHLECLIGHLQPGPNTDLLAAWIEVRIHLP
;
A
#
# COMPACT_ATOMS: atom_id res chain seq x y z
N MET A 1 10.25 -4.94 -5.45
CA MET A 1 8.90 -5.32 -5.93
C MET A 1 8.70 -4.65 -7.28
N LEU A 2 7.99 -5.26 -8.25
CA LEU A 2 7.84 -4.70 -9.60
C LEU A 2 7.30 -3.26 -9.57
N ARG A 3 6.34 -2.96 -8.69
CA ARG A 3 5.81 -1.60 -8.53
C ARG A 3 6.86 -0.59 -8.08
N THR A 4 7.68 -0.91 -7.07
CA THR A 4 8.79 -0.05 -6.63
C THR A 4 9.75 0.25 -7.78
N TRP A 5 10.14 -0.79 -8.54
CA TRP A 5 11.05 -0.63 -9.66
C TRP A 5 10.47 0.29 -10.75
N ILE A 6 9.18 0.13 -11.08
CA ILE A 6 8.46 1.00 -12.03
C ILE A 6 8.45 2.45 -11.52
N ILE A 7 8.12 2.69 -10.26
CA ILE A 7 8.09 4.05 -9.69
C ILE A 7 9.48 4.71 -9.79
N GLU A 8 10.54 3.97 -9.47
CA GLU A 8 11.92 4.49 -9.48
C GLU A 8 12.48 4.70 -10.89
N HIS A 9 12.14 3.84 -11.86
CA HIS A 9 12.79 3.82 -13.18
C HIS A 9 11.93 4.37 -14.32
N LEU A 10 10.61 4.45 -14.12
CA LEU A 10 9.65 5.04 -15.07
C LEU A 10 8.90 6.22 -14.44
N GLY A 11 9.43 6.76 -13.35
CA GLY A 11 8.86 7.89 -12.62
C GLY A 11 9.06 9.24 -13.33
N PRO A 12 9.11 10.35 -12.56
CA PRO A 12 8.89 11.71 -13.06
C PRO A 12 9.85 12.15 -14.17
N ASP A 13 11.02 11.52 -14.28
CA ASP A 13 12.04 11.89 -15.25
C ASP A 13 11.83 11.22 -16.63
N THR A 14 10.96 10.22 -16.74
CA THR A 14 10.86 9.36 -17.95
C THR A 14 9.48 9.41 -18.61
N ASP A 15 8.40 9.66 -17.86
CA ASP A 15 7.03 9.66 -18.38
C ASP A 15 6.33 11.02 -18.13
N PRO A 16 5.95 11.78 -19.17
CA PRO A 16 5.25 13.05 -19.01
C PRO A 16 3.84 12.92 -18.42
N ASP A 17 3.23 11.73 -18.48
CA ASP A 17 1.94 11.44 -17.86
C ASP A 17 2.07 10.95 -16.40
N TRP A 18 3.31 10.88 -15.88
CA TRP A 18 3.56 10.50 -14.49
C TRP A 18 2.89 11.46 -13.49
N ASN A 19 1.93 10.94 -12.73
CA ASN A 19 1.28 11.68 -11.65
C ASN A 19 1.24 10.83 -10.36
N PRO A 20 2.09 11.13 -9.37
CA PRO A 20 2.15 10.35 -8.14
C PRO A 20 0.86 10.47 -7.32
N ALA A 21 0.13 11.60 -7.41
CA ALA A 21 -1.13 11.78 -6.69
C ALA A 21 -2.24 10.88 -7.25
N THR A 22 -2.31 10.72 -8.58
CA THR A 22 -3.23 9.77 -9.22
C THR A 22 -2.86 8.34 -8.84
N LEU A 23 -1.57 7.97 -8.90
CA LEU A 23 -1.11 6.65 -8.50
C LEU A 23 -1.41 6.33 -7.02
N ALA A 24 -1.33 7.33 -6.14
CA ALA A 24 -1.72 7.21 -4.73
C ALA A 24 -3.22 6.93 -4.58
N ALA A 25 -4.06 7.70 -5.29
CA ALA A 25 -5.51 7.50 -5.29
C ALA A 25 -5.88 6.10 -5.81
N ASP A 26 -5.29 5.67 -6.93
CA ASP A 26 -5.53 4.34 -7.52
C ASP A 26 -5.05 3.21 -6.59
N THR A 27 -3.90 3.40 -5.93
CA THR A 27 -3.39 2.45 -4.94
C THR A 27 -4.36 2.30 -3.78
N LEU A 28 -4.86 3.41 -3.22
CA LEU A 28 -5.84 3.41 -2.14
C LEU A 28 -7.17 2.77 -2.59
N ALA A 29 -7.62 3.04 -3.82
CA ALA A 29 -8.84 2.46 -4.37
C ALA A 29 -8.74 0.94 -4.60
N ALA A 30 -7.53 0.40 -4.78
CA ALA A 30 -7.29 -1.03 -4.92
C ALA A 30 -7.30 -1.78 -3.58
N PHE A 31 -7.31 -1.08 -2.44
CA PHE A 31 -7.39 -1.72 -1.14
C PHE A 31 -8.79 -2.26 -0.87
N THR A 32 -8.85 -3.57 -0.62
CA THR A 32 -10.09 -4.29 -0.31
C THR A 32 -10.52 -4.15 1.15
N PHE A 33 -9.57 -3.80 2.03
CA PHE A 33 -9.80 -3.57 3.44
C PHE A 33 -9.62 -2.09 3.74
N ASP A 34 -10.39 -1.57 4.70
CA ASP A 34 -10.02 -0.33 5.38
C ASP A 34 -8.96 -0.59 6.48
N LEU A 35 -8.43 0.48 7.07
CA LEU A 35 -7.39 0.40 8.09
C LEU A 35 -7.85 -0.36 9.34
N ASP A 36 -9.09 -0.16 9.78
CA ASP A 36 -9.63 -0.79 10.99
C ASP A 36 -9.82 -2.29 10.77
N GLN A 37 -10.36 -2.68 9.62
CA GLN A 37 -10.49 -4.07 9.19
C GLN A 37 -9.12 -4.75 9.09
N ALA A 38 -8.16 -4.13 8.42
CA ALA A 38 -6.82 -4.69 8.28
C ALA A 38 -6.14 -4.87 9.65
N GLY A 39 -6.27 -3.89 10.55
CA GLY A 39 -5.75 -3.97 11.93
C GLY A 39 -6.45 -5.05 12.77
N ALA A 40 -7.77 -5.21 12.65
CA ALA A 40 -8.50 -6.27 13.34
C ALA A 40 -8.15 -7.66 12.78
N LEU A 41 -7.93 -7.78 11.47
CA LEU A 41 -7.57 -9.04 10.83
C LEU A 41 -6.11 -9.44 11.09
N SER A 42 -5.20 -8.47 11.25
CA SER A 42 -3.81 -8.73 11.60
C SER A 42 -3.67 -9.30 13.02
N GLN A 43 -4.57 -8.94 13.93
CA GLN A 43 -4.64 -9.56 15.26
C GLN A 43 -5.05 -11.03 15.14
N GLY A 44 -4.22 -11.92 15.69
CA GLY A 44 -4.50 -13.36 15.70
C GLY A 44 -4.49 -14.00 14.31
N TRP A 45 -3.82 -13.40 13.30
CA TRP A 45 -3.87 -13.90 11.92
C TRP A 45 -3.49 -15.38 11.78
N HIS A 46 -2.63 -15.91 12.67
CA HIS A 46 -2.19 -17.30 12.67
C HIS A 46 -3.28 -18.31 13.05
N GLU A 47 -4.36 -17.87 13.69
CA GLU A 47 -5.51 -18.70 14.07
C GLU A 47 -6.59 -18.71 12.98
N ARG A 48 -6.42 -17.92 11.91
CA ARG A 48 -7.40 -17.75 10.84
C ARG A 48 -7.33 -18.87 9.80
N PRO A 49 -8.42 -19.11 9.04
CA PRO A 49 -8.40 -19.97 7.87
C PRO A 49 -7.32 -19.57 6.86
N ILE A 50 -6.74 -20.55 6.16
CA ILE A 50 -5.61 -20.30 5.24
C ILE A 50 -5.98 -19.34 4.10
N GLU A 51 -7.24 -19.31 3.69
CA GLU A 51 -7.77 -18.37 2.70
C GLU A 51 -7.65 -16.93 3.19
N GLN A 52 -8.04 -16.65 4.44
CA GLN A 52 -7.91 -15.31 5.02
C GLN A 52 -6.44 -14.92 5.20
N ILE A 53 -5.57 -15.86 5.56
CA ILE A 53 -4.13 -15.61 5.64
C ILE A 53 -3.56 -15.22 4.27
N ARG A 54 -4.02 -15.86 3.19
CA ARG A 54 -3.61 -15.51 1.82
C ARG A 54 -4.08 -14.11 1.46
N GLU A 55 -5.34 -13.76 1.72
CA GLU A 55 -5.86 -12.41 1.49
C GLU A 55 -5.04 -11.34 2.22
N LEU A 56 -4.65 -11.59 3.48
CA LEU A 56 -3.80 -10.67 4.24
C LEU A 56 -2.38 -10.54 3.67
N ARG A 57 -1.80 -11.63 3.17
CA ARG A 57 -0.49 -11.61 2.49
C ARG A 57 -0.55 -10.86 1.16
N ASP A 58 -1.59 -11.11 0.37
CA ASP A 58 -1.85 -10.40 -0.87
C ASP A 58 -2.00 -8.90 -0.60
N HIS A 59 -2.73 -8.56 0.46
CA HIS A 59 -2.88 -7.17 0.89
C HIS A 59 -1.55 -6.54 1.37
N LYS A 60 -0.73 -7.25 2.15
CA LYS A 60 0.63 -6.79 2.55
C LYS A 60 1.55 -6.57 1.34
N ASN A 61 1.36 -7.35 0.29
CA ASN A 61 2.09 -7.20 -0.97
C ASN A 61 1.61 -5.97 -1.76
N LEU A 62 0.31 -5.64 -1.72
CA LEU A 62 -0.23 -4.41 -2.31
C LEU A 62 0.30 -3.14 -1.63
N THR A 63 0.68 -3.21 -0.36
CA THR A 63 1.25 -2.07 0.39
C THR A 63 2.78 -2.00 0.34
N ALA A 64 3.45 -2.87 -0.43
CA ALA A 64 4.91 -2.96 -0.43
C ALA A 64 5.62 -1.74 -1.05
N HIS A 65 4.94 -0.96 -1.90
CA HIS A 65 5.53 0.20 -2.58
C HIS A 65 5.20 1.54 -1.92
N LEU A 66 4.47 1.56 -0.80
CA LEU A 66 3.94 2.80 -0.22
C LEU A 66 5.03 3.77 0.24
N GLU A 67 6.09 3.27 0.90
CA GLU A 67 7.21 4.12 1.35
C GLU A 67 7.86 4.87 0.18
N CYS A 68 8.10 4.16 -0.92
CA CYS A 68 8.63 4.73 -2.16
C CYS A 68 7.67 5.77 -2.74
N LEU A 69 6.38 5.44 -2.84
CA LEU A 69 5.35 6.34 -3.38
C LEU A 69 5.21 7.63 -2.56
N ILE A 70 5.23 7.54 -1.23
CA ILE A 70 5.16 8.72 -0.34
C ILE A 70 6.32 9.69 -0.60
N GLY A 71 7.52 9.18 -0.93
CA GLY A 71 8.68 10.00 -1.28
C GLY A 71 8.47 10.94 -2.47
N HIS A 72 7.47 10.66 -3.32
CA HIS A 72 7.13 11.46 -4.50
C HIS A 72 5.89 12.35 -4.32
N LEU A 73 5.23 12.31 -3.16
CA LEU A 73 3.99 13.04 -2.92
C LEU A 73 4.24 14.34 -2.13
N GLN A 74 3.39 15.33 -2.38
CA GLN A 74 3.26 16.49 -1.49
C GLN A 74 2.46 16.10 -0.24
N PRO A 75 2.77 16.67 0.94
CA PRO A 75 2.00 16.41 2.17
C PRO A 75 0.50 16.70 2.02
N GLY A 76 -0.34 15.78 2.48
CA GLY A 76 -1.79 15.91 2.46
C GLY A 76 -2.54 14.62 2.86
N PRO A 77 -3.88 14.60 2.70
CA PRO A 77 -4.71 13.50 3.18
C PRO A 77 -4.31 12.12 2.64
N ASN A 78 -3.92 12.05 1.36
CA ASN A 78 -3.47 10.78 0.76
C ASN A 78 -2.13 10.33 1.33
N THR A 79 -1.17 11.23 1.60
CA THR A 79 0.10 10.84 2.23
C THR A 79 -0.11 10.36 3.65
N ASP A 80 -0.99 11.01 4.41
CA ASP A 80 -1.30 10.63 5.78
C ASP A 80 -1.97 9.24 5.83
N LEU A 81 -2.89 8.98 4.90
CA LEU A 81 -3.57 7.70 4.80
C LEU A 81 -2.60 6.58 4.38
N LEU A 82 -1.71 6.83 3.41
CA LEU A 82 -0.67 5.88 3.01
C LEU A 82 0.32 5.61 4.15
N ALA A 83 0.68 6.63 4.94
CA ALA A 83 1.52 6.46 6.11
C ALA A 83 0.86 5.56 7.17
N ALA A 84 -0.43 5.77 7.45
CA ALA A 84 -1.18 4.88 8.34
C ALA A 84 -1.21 3.42 7.84
N TRP A 85 -1.27 3.21 6.52
CA TRP A 85 -1.17 1.88 5.94
C TRP A 85 0.21 1.24 6.12
N ILE A 86 1.30 2.01 6.09
CA ILE A 86 2.65 1.51 6.39
C ILE A 86 2.72 1.01 7.83
N GLU A 87 2.10 1.71 8.79
CA GLU A 87 2.04 1.26 10.18
C GLU A 87 1.25 -0.04 10.33
N VAL A 88 0.07 -0.17 9.71
CA VAL A 88 -0.72 -1.42 9.75
C VAL A 88 0.03 -2.58 9.09
N ARG A 89 0.76 -2.31 8.01
CA ARG A 89 1.50 -3.31 7.22
C ARG A 89 2.48 -4.11 8.07
N ILE A 90 3.12 -3.51 9.08
CA ILE A 90 4.12 -4.20 9.92
C ILE A 90 3.51 -5.38 10.70
N HIS A 91 2.19 -5.36 10.90
CA HIS A 91 1.45 -6.38 11.65
C HIS A 91 0.81 -7.44 10.76
N LEU A 92 0.74 -7.22 9.45
CA LEU A 92 0.22 -8.20 8.50
C LEU A 92 1.20 -9.39 8.34
N PRO A 93 0.72 -10.61 8.06
CA PRO A 93 1.55 -11.78 7.78
C PRO A 93 2.46 -11.61 6.56
#